data_AF-A0A3M1FMM9-F1
#
_entry.id   AF-A0A3M1FMM9-F1
#
_cell.length_a   1.000
_cell.length_b   1.000
_cell.length_c   1.000
_cell.angle_alpha   90.00
_cell.angle_beta   90.00
_cell.angle_gamma   90.00
#
_symmetry.space_group_name_H-M   'P 1'
#
loop_
_entity.id
_entity.type
_entity.pdbx_description
1 polymer ?
#
loop_
_entity_poly.entity_id
_entity_poly.type
_entity_poly.pdbx_seq_one_letter_code
_entity_poly.pdbx_strand_id
1 'polypeptide(L)'
;MDLEWYLASYCSATAGALFAAHNYSQALRYYRAFFALVKETEPVWDRVRKLVPPMLSFYFTIAPNEHNETLQVSPARTHPARLAVVLHSHENPVVRRRWLELVQDLVRINPTLLRSVIQRLAFLEEEDHLPGARETRETLIRLLKNQPV
;
A
#
# COMPACT_ATOMS: atom_id res chain seq x y z
N MET A 1 -1.25 18.17 -19.11
CA MET A 1 -0.16 18.17 -18.10
C MET A 1 -0.64 18.60 -16.72
N ASP A 2 -1.55 19.59 -16.56
CA ASP A 2 -2.05 19.98 -15.22
C ASP A 2 -3.23 19.16 -14.69
N LEU A 3 -4.07 18.59 -15.58
CA LEU A 3 -5.25 17.84 -15.17
C LEU A 3 -4.91 16.57 -14.38
N GLU A 4 -3.93 15.77 -14.82
CA GLU A 4 -3.55 14.53 -14.12
C GLU A 4 -2.96 14.80 -12.75
N TRP A 5 -2.14 15.85 -12.64
CA TRP A 5 -1.62 16.30 -11.36
C TRP A 5 -2.74 16.78 -10.43
N TYR A 6 -3.69 17.55 -10.96
CA TYR A 6 -4.86 17.99 -10.20
C TYR A 6 -5.71 16.79 -9.75
N LEU A 7 -5.98 15.83 -10.62
CA LEU A 7 -6.75 14.62 -10.30
C LEU A 7 -6.03 13.74 -9.27
N ALA A 8 -4.72 13.54 -9.41
CA ALA A 8 -3.94 12.80 -8.43
C ALA A 8 -3.94 13.50 -7.06
N SER A 9 -3.80 14.83 -7.05
CA SER A 9 -3.85 15.63 -5.81
C SER A 9 -5.24 15.61 -5.17
N TYR A 10 -6.30 15.68 -5.98
CA TYR A 10 -7.67 15.56 -5.51
C TYR A 10 -7.93 14.17 -4.92
N CYS A 11 -7.49 13.10 -5.59
CA CYS A 11 -7.65 11.74 -5.09
C CYS A 11 -6.90 11.53 -3.77
N SER A 12 -5.66 12.02 -3.65
CA SER A 12 -4.88 11.85 -2.42
C SER A 12 -5.48 12.61 -1.24
N ALA A 13 -5.87 13.87 -1.44
CA ALA A 13 -6.51 14.68 -0.40
C ALA A 13 -7.86 14.07 0.04
N THR A 14 -8.70 13.65 -0.92
CA THR A 14 -10.02 13.08 -0.64
C THR A 14 -9.90 11.73 0.06
N ALA A 15 -8.95 10.88 -0.36
CA ALA A 15 -8.67 9.61 0.31
C ALA A 15 -8.28 9.83 1.79
N GLY A 16 -7.40 10.79 2.06
CA GLY A 16 -6.99 11.14 3.42
C GLY A 16 -8.13 11.67 4.28
N ALA A 17 -8.98 12.56 3.73
CA ALA A 17 -10.14 13.09 4.45
C ALA A 17 -11.15 11.98 4.82
N LEU A 18 -11.45 11.08 3.88
CA LEU A 18 -12.35 9.95 4.11
C LEU A 18 -11.77 8.93 5.10
N PHE A 19 -10.45 8.68 5.04
CA PHE A 19 -9.75 7.84 5.99
C PHE A 19 -9.86 8.40 7.42
N ALA A 20 -9.64 9.70 7.60
CA ALA A 20 -9.79 10.37 8.90
C ALA A 20 -11.23 10.32 9.43
N ALA A 21 -12.22 10.34 8.54
CA ALA A 21 -13.63 10.16 8.87
C ALA A 21 -14.04 8.68 9.07
N HIS A 22 -13.10 7.73 9.10
CA HIS A 22 -13.34 6.29 9.22
C HIS A 22 -14.23 5.70 8.09
N ASN A 23 -14.35 6.41 6.96
CA ASN A 23 -15.10 5.94 5.80
C ASN A 23 -14.16 5.19 4.84
N TYR A 24 -13.68 4.04 5.28
CA TYR A 24 -12.68 3.26 4.56
C TYR A 24 -13.17 2.77 3.20
N SER A 25 -14.45 2.39 3.10
CA SER A 25 -15.04 1.92 1.84
C SER A 25 -14.92 2.96 0.71
N GLN A 26 -15.16 4.25 1.02
CA GLN A 26 -15.00 5.34 0.07
C GLN A 26 -13.54 5.74 -0.09
N ALA A 27 -12.75 5.77 0.99
CA ALA A 27 -11.32 6.07 0.93
C ALA A 27 -10.60 5.13 -0.04
N LEU A 28 -10.91 3.82 -0.01
CA LEU A 28 -10.35 2.82 -0.91
C LEU A 28 -10.54 3.19 -2.39
N ARG A 29 -11.69 3.76 -2.77
CA ARG A 29 -11.95 4.16 -4.17
C ARG A 29 -10.97 5.24 -4.62
N TYR A 30 -10.73 6.23 -3.77
CA TYR A 30 -9.81 7.33 -4.08
C TYR A 30 -8.33 6.91 -4.01
N TYR A 31 -7.95 6.03 -3.07
CA TYR A 31 -6.62 5.42 -3.09
C TYR A 31 -6.36 4.66 -4.39
N ARG A 32 -7.31 3.81 -4.80
CA ARG A 32 -7.23 3.04 -6.04
C ARG A 32 -7.16 3.93 -7.28
N ALA A 33 -7.97 4.99 -7.32
CA ALA A 33 -7.92 5.99 -8.40
C ALA A 33 -6.56 6.70 -8.45
N PHE A 34 -6.02 7.10 -7.30
CA PHE A 34 -4.68 7.66 -7.21
C PHE A 34 -3.64 6.68 -7.77
N PHE A 35 -3.66 5.41 -7.35
CA PHE A 35 -2.71 4.40 -7.83
C PHE A 35 -2.83 4.12 -9.34
N ALA A 36 -4.01 4.25 -9.92
CA ALA A 36 -4.24 4.11 -11.35
C ALA A 36 -3.62 5.26 -12.17
N LEU A 37 -3.58 6.47 -11.60
CA LEU A 37 -3.04 7.67 -12.25
C LEU A 37 -1.50 7.76 -12.14
N VAL A 38 -0.92 7.28 -11.04
CA VAL A 38 0.52 7.41 -10.74
C VAL A 38 1.35 6.26 -11.34
N LYS A 39 1.54 6.28 -12.65
CA LYS A 39 2.41 5.34 -13.36
C LYS A 39 3.73 6.00 -13.72
N GLU A 40 4.83 5.25 -13.65
CA GLU A 40 6.19 5.75 -13.93
C GLU A 40 6.35 6.34 -15.34
N THR A 41 5.55 5.88 -16.30
CA THR A 41 5.56 6.35 -17.69
C THR A 41 4.82 7.67 -17.89
N GLU A 42 4.08 8.15 -16.88
CA GLU A 42 3.20 9.31 -17.01
C GLU A 42 3.89 10.59 -16.52
N PRO A 43 3.66 11.75 -17.16
CA PRO A 43 4.28 13.01 -16.78
C PRO A 43 4.03 13.44 -15.33
N VAL A 44 2.93 12.96 -14.72
CA VAL A 44 2.58 13.25 -13.33
C VAL A 44 3.53 12.60 -12.32
N TRP A 45 4.23 11.52 -12.71
CA TRP A 45 5.05 10.69 -11.83
C TRP A 45 6.06 11.49 -11.00
N ASP A 46 6.88 12.32 -11.65
CA ASP A 46 7.97 13.03 -10.98
C ASP A 46 7.47 13.97 -9.87
N ARG A 47 6.24 14.48 -10.01
CA ARG A 47 5.61 15.37 -9.03
C ARG A 47 5.03 14.61 -7.84
N VAL A 48 4.51 13.41 -8.07
CA VAL A 48 3.71 12.67 -7.06
C VAL A 48 4.41 11.43 -6.49
N ARG A 49 5.54 10.99 -7.05
CA ARG A 49 6.26 9.79 -6.61
C ARG A 49 6.60 9.79 -5.12
N LYS A 50 6.87 10.97 -4.55
CA LYS A 50 7.15 11.12 -3.10
C LYS A 50 5.92 10.87 -2.22
N LEU A 51 4.71 11.03 -2.77
CA LEU A 51 3.45 10.74 -2.06
C LEU A 51 3.05 9.27 -2.14
N VAL A 52 3.64 8.48 -3.05
CA VAL A 52 3.29 7.07 -3.21
C VAL A 52 3.53 6.25 -1.93
N PRO A 53 4.70 6.32 -1.26
CA PRO A 53 4.92 5.55 -0.03
C PRO A 53 3.93 5.85 1.11
N PRO A 54 3.64 7.11 1.49
CA PRO A 54 2.64 7.38 2.52
C PRO A 54 1.24 6.94 2.06
N MET A 55 0.87 7.14 0.79
CA MET A 55 -0.43 6.68 0.27
C MET A 55 -0.60 5.16 0.38
N LEU A 56 0.42 4.37 0.04
CA LEU A 56 0.43 2.92 0.24
C LEU A 56 0.32 2.54 1.71
N SER A 57 1.00 3.27 2.59
CA SER A 57 1.01 3.00 4.03
C SER A 57 -0.38 3.16 4.63
N PHE A 58 -1.05 4.28 4.35
CA PHE A 58 -2.43 4.49 4.78
C PHE A 58 -3.40 3.49 4.16
N TYR A 59 -3.25 3.21 2.86
CA TYR A 59 -4.06 2.20 2.17
C TYR A 59 -3.95 0.81 2.83
N PHE A 60 -2.74 0.36 3.18
CA PHE A 60 -2.55 -0.91 3.86
C PHE A 60 -3.13 -0.94 5.28
N THR A 61 -3.07 0.18 6.01
CA THR A 61 -3.66 0.26 7.36
C THR A 61 -5.19 0.26 7.37
N ILE A 62 -5.86 0.35 6.21
CA ILE A 62 -7.30 0.15 6.16
C ILE A 62 -7.69 -1.25 6.65
N ALA A 63 -6.90 -2.28 6.32
CA ALA A 63 -7.21 -3.66 6.71
C ALA A 63 -7.38 -3.84 8.24
N PRO A 64 -6.44 -3.45 9.11
CA PRO A 64 -6.66 -3.52 10.55
C PRO A 64 -7.74 -2.54 11.05
N ASN A 65 -7.80 -1.33 10.48
CA ASN A 65 -8.76 -0.33 10.92
C ASN A 65 -10.23 -0.72 10.67
N GLU A 66 -10.53 -1.44 9.57
CA GLU A 66 -11.87 -1.99 9.31
C GLU A 66 -12.33 -2.99 10.39
N HIS A 67 -11.39 -3.54 11.16
CA HIS A 67 -11.64 -4.47 12.27
C HIS A 67 -11.43 -3.83 13.65
N ASN A 68 -11.32 -2.50 13.73
CA ASN A 68 -11.02 -1.74 14.95
C ASN A 68 -9.69 -2.13 15.61
N GLU A 69 -8.74 -2.64 14.81
CA GLU A 69 -7.40 -2.94 15.28
C GLU A 69 -6.46 -1.79 14.94
N THR A 70 -5.69 -1.35 15.94
CA THR A 70 -4.71 -0.29 15.76
C THR A 70 -3.32 -0.89 15.69
N LEU A 71 -2.61 -0.66 14.59
CA LEU A 71 -1.19 -1.02 14.54
C LEU A 71 -0.40 -0.13 15.51
N GLN A 72 0.58 -0.73 16.20
CA GLN A 72 1.51 0.01 17.08
C GLN A 72 2.56 0.83 16.30
N VAL A 73 2.31 1.09 15.01
CA VAL A 73 3.19 1.82 14.10
C VAL A 73 2.37 2.85 13.32
N SER A 74 2.93 4.05 13.17
CA SER A 74 2.24 5.14 12.48
C SER A 74 2.39 5.00 10.95
N PRO A 75 1.28 4.93 10.19
CA PRO A 75 1.35 4.86 8.72
C PRO A 75 1.99 6.09 8.08
N ALA A 76 2.00 7.24 8.77
CA ALA A 76 2.67 8.45 8.28
C ALA A 76 4.20 8.39 8.40
N ARG A 77 4.74 7.52 9.27
CA ARG A 77 6.18 7.44 9.58
C ARG A 77 6.81 6.11 9.22
N THR A 78 6.00 5.08 8.94
CA THR A 78 6.48 3.73 8.64
C THR A 78 6.39 3.47 7.13
N HIS A 79 7.50 3.07 6.53
CA HIS A 79 7.54 2.70 5.11
C HIS A 79 6.59 1.52 4.82
N PRO A 80 5.88 1.50 3.67
CA PRO A 80 4.88 0.46 3.36
C PRO A 80 5.46 -0.96 3.36
N ALA A 81 6.75 -1.13 3.03
CA ALA A 81 7.45 -2.41 3.14
C ALA A 81 7.52 -2.95 4.58
N ARG A 82 7.80 -2.10 5.57
CA ARG A 82 7.81 -2.52 6.98
C ARG A 82 6.39 -2.80 7.47
N LEU A 83 5.40 -2.01 7.03
CA LEU A 83 3.99 -2.29 7.31
C LEU A 83 3.53 -3.61 6.70
N ALA A 84 3.99 -3.95 5.49
CA ALA A 84 3.67 -5.23 4.86
C ALA A 84 4.12 -6.41 5.72
N VAL A 85 5.30 -6.33 6.36
CA VAL A 85 5.75 -7.37 7.31
C VAL A 85 4.81 -7.47 8.50
N VAL A 86 4.49 -6.34 9.14
CA VAL A 86 3.58 -6.29 10.30
C VAL A 86 2.19 -6.86 9.95
N LEU A 87 1.67 -6.57 8.76
CA LEU A 87 0.35 -7.02 8.32
C LEU A 87 0.35 -8.48 7.86
N HIS A 88 1.46 -8.95 7.28
CA HIS A 88 1.62 -10.34 6.89
C HIS A 88 1.77 -11.27 8.11
N SER A 89 2.41 -10.83 9.18
CA SER A 89 2.54 -11.59 10.43
C SER A 89 1.46 -11.25 11.47
N HIS A 90 0.42 -10.52 11.08
CA HIS A 90 -0.62 -10.05 11.99
C HIS A 90 -1.31 -11.20 12.72
N GLU A 91 -1.52 -11.04 14.03
CA GLU A 91 -2.10 -12.07 14.91
C GLU A 91 -3.53 -12.44 14.50
N ASN A 92 -4.35 -11.42 14.21
CA ASN A 92 -5.69 -11.65 13.67
C ASN A 92 -5.62 -12.10 12.18
N PRO A 93 -6.03 -13.34 11.85
CA PRO A 93 -6.00 -13.85 10.49
C PRO A 93 -6.98 -13.14 9.55
N VAL A 94 -8.04 -12.51 10.08
CA VAL A 94 -9.00 -11.73 9.29
C VAL A 94 -8.35 -10.47 8.74
N VAL A 95 -7.61 -9.73 9.57
CA VAL A 95 -6.81 -8.57 9.16
C VAL A 95 -5.80 -8.94 8.08
N ARG A 96 -5.07 -10.05 8.29
CA ARG A 96 -4.10 -10.56 7.30
C ARG A 96 -4.76 -10.87 5.96
N ARG A 97 -5.89 -11.59 5.96
CA ARG A 97 -6.66 -11.90 4.75
C ARG A 97 -7.12 -10.63 4.04
N ARG A 98 -7.68 -9.68 4.81
CA ARG A 98 -8.15 -8.42 4.26
C ARG A 98 -7.02 -7.61 3.63
N TRP A 99 -5.86 -7.57 4.26
CA TRP A 99 -4.68 -6.93 3.69
C TRP A 99 -4.23 -7.59 2.38
N LEU A 100 -4.23 -8.92 2.30
CA LEU A 100 -3.90 -9.64 1.05
C LEU A 100 -4.87 -9.29 -0.09
N GLU A 101 -6.17 -9.11 0.20
CA GLU A 101 -7.14 -8.62 -0.79
C GLU A 101 -6.79 -7.21 -1.29
N LEU A 102 -6.44 -6.30 -0.37
CA LEU A 102 -6.03 -4.94 -0.75
C LEU A 102 -4.77 -4.94 -1.63
N VAL A 103 -3.82 -5.82 -1.34
CA VAL A 103 -2.61 -6.01 -2.17
C VAL A 103 -2.98 -6.60 -3.53
N GLN A 104 -3.88 -7.58 -3.60
CA GLN A 104 -4.33 -8.16 -4.86
C GLN A 104 -5.02 -7.11 -5.75
N ASP A 105 -5.83 -6.23 -5.16
CA ASP A 105 -6.43 -5.09 -5.87
C ASP A 105 -5.36 -4.11 -6.38
N LEU A 106 -4.35 -3.82 -5.56
CA LEU A 106 -3.23 -2.96 -5.96
C LEU A 106 -2.48 -3.57 -7.16
N VAL A 107 -2.23 -4.88 -7.18
CA VAL A 107 -1.58 -5.57 -8.31
C VAL A 107 -2.38 -5.41 -9.60
N ARG A 108 -3.72 -5.52 -9.52
CA ARG A 108 -4.60 -5.36 -10.69
C ARG A 108 -4.57 -3.93 -11.23
N ILE A 109 -4.40 -2.94 -10.37
CA ILE A 109 -4.41 -1.51 -10.74
C ILE A 109 -3.04 -1.05 -11.24
N ASN A 110 -1.99 -1.33 -10.46
CA ASN A 110 -0.65 -0.84 -10.71
C ASN A 110 0.39 -1.81 -10.09
N PRO A 111 0.82 -2.85 -10.84
CA PRO A 111 1.74 -3.86 -10.33
C PRO A 111 3.14 -3.30 -10.04
N THR A 112 3.52 -2.17 -10.66
CA THR A 112 4.82 -1.52 -10.44
C THR A 112 4.96 -1.05 -8.99
N LEU A 113 3.89 -0.55 -8.37
CA LEU A 113 3.92 -0.14 -6.96
C LEU A 113 4.24 -1.31 -6.03
N LEU A 114 3.68 -2.50 -6.28
CA LEU A 114 4.02 -3.69 -5.50
C LEU A 114 5.46 -4.13 -5.74
N ARG A 115 5.98 -4.01 -6.97
CA ARG A 115 7.40 -4.28 -7.27
C ARG A 115 8.33 -3.38 -6.44
N SER A 116 8.02 -2.10 -6.29
CA SER A 116 8.82 -1.19 -5.44
C SER A 116 8.80 -1.61 -3.97
N VAL A 117 7.67 -2.10 -3.47
CA VAL A 117 7.58 -2.66 -2.10
C VAL A 117 8.44 -3.92 -1.96
N ILE A 118 8.37 -4.84 -2.93
CA ILE A 118 9.17 -6.08 -2.97
C ILE A 118 10.68 -5.76 -3.02
N GLN A 119 11.09 -4.81 -3.84
CA GLN A 119 12.48 -4.36 -3.93
C GLN A 119 12.96 -3.79 -2.59
N ARG A 120 12.11 -2.98 -1.93
CA ARG A 120 12.45 -2.46 -0.60
C ARG A 120 12.53 -3.58 0.45
N LEU A 121 11.67 -4.60 0.39
CA LEU A 121 11.75 -5.76 1.27
C LEU A 121 13.06 -6.54 1.09
N ALA A 122 13.54 -6.71 -0.14
CA ALA A 122 14.83 -7.36 -0.40
C ALA A 122 15.98 -6.61 0.29
N PHE A 123 15.99 -5.28 0.18
CA PHE A 123 16.96 -4.45 0.91
C PHE A 123 16.83 -4.61 2.44
N LEU A 124 15.61 -4.63 2.99
CA LEU A 124 15.39 -4.78 4.43
C LEU A 124 15.76 -6.19 4.95
N GLU A 125 15.68 -7.20 4.10
CA GLU A 125 16.11 -8.57 4.38
C GLU A 125 17.64 -8.65 4.46
N GLU A 126 18.34 -8.08 3.48
CA GLU A 126 19.81 -8.15 3.38
C GLU A 126 20.54 -7.22 4.37
N GLU A 127 20.09 -5.97 4.49
CA GLU A 127 20.80 -4.95 5.26
C GLU A 127 20.29 -4.88 6.71
N ASP A 128 18.98 -4.72 6.88
CA ASP A 128 18.36 -4.49 8.20
C ASP A 128 18.06 -5.80 8.95
N HIS A 129 18.27 -6.96 8.31
CA HIS A 129 17.95 -8.29 8.84
C HIS A 129 16.53 -8.37 9.44
N LEU A 130 15.58 -7.67 8.81
CA LEU A 130 14.23 -7.51 9.34
C LEU A 130 13.51 -8.87 9.39
N PRO A 131 13.11 -9.37 10.58
CA PRO A 131 12.39 -10.64 10.68
C PRO A 131 11.07 -10.60 9.92
N GLY A 132 10.74 -11.67 9.21
CA GLY A 132 9.51 -11.75 8.41
C GLY A 132 9.60 -11.07 7.03
N ALA A 133 10.69 -10.35 6.72
CA ALA A 133 10.83 -9.66 5.45
C ALA A 133 10.86 -10.63 4.26
N ARG A 134 11.59 -11.75 4.39
CA ARG A 134 11.70 -12.77 3.37
C ARG A 134 10.36 -13.44 3.07
N GLU A 135 9.67 -13.93 4.09
CA GLU A 135 8.38 -14.62 3.95
C GLU A 135 7.33 -13.67 3.35
N THR A 136 7.31 -12.42 3.83
CA THR A 136 6.43 -11.38 3.27
C THR A 136 6.76 -11.13 1.80
N ARG A 137 8.04 -10.99 1.45
CA ARG A 137 8.48 -10.76 0.07
C ARG A 137 8.08 -11.91 -0.86
N GLU A 138 8.28 -13.15 -0.43
CA GLU A 138 7.90 -14.34 -1.19
C GLU A 138 6.38 -14.38 -1.44
N THR A 139 5.56 -14.08 -0.43
CA THR A 139 4.11 -13.93 -0.56
C THR A 139 3.73 -12.85 -1.58
N LEU A 140 4.33 -11.66 -1.49
CA LEU A 140 4.05 -10.57 -2.43
C LEU A 140 4.48 -10.91 -3.87
N ILE A 141 5.57 -11.66 -4.06
CA ILE A 141 6.00 -12.15 -5.38
C ILE A 141 4.97 -13.12 -5.96
N ARG A 142 4.39 -14.01 -5.15
CA ARG A 142 3.32 -14.93 -5.59
C ARG A 142 2.09 -14.15 -6.04
N LEU A 143 1.63 -13.17 -5.26
CA LEU A 143 0.51 -12.30 -5.63
C LEU A 143 0.78 -11.54 -6.93
N LEU A 144 1.99 -11.00 -7.10
CA LEU A 144 2.39 -10.30 -8.33
C LEU A 144 2.33 -11.22 -9.57
N LYS A 145 2.57 -12.52 -9.38
CA LYS A 145 2.48 -13.57 -10.42
C LYS A 145 1.07 -14.18 -10.54
N ASN A 146 0.08 -13.67 -9.80
CA ASN A 146 -1.27 -14.25 -9.70
C ASN A 146 -1.28 -15.72 -9.26
N GLN A 147 -0.36 -16.11 -8.39
CA GLN A 147 -0.31 -17.45 -7.78
C GLN A 147 -1.13 -17.45 -6.48
N PRO A 148 -1.70 -18.62 -6.08
CA PRO A 148 -2.43 -18.74 -4.82
C PRO A 148 -1.50 -18.51 -3.62
N VAL A 149 -2.05 -17.86 -2.59
CA VAL A 149 -1.38 -17.50 -1.33
C VAL A 149 -2.23 -17.93 -0.16
#